data_AF-A0A3Q3B7G6-F1
#
_entry.id   AF-A0A3Q3B7G6-F1
#
_cell.length_a   1.000
_cell.length_b   1.000
_cell.length_c   1.000
_cell.angle_alpha   90.00
_cell.angle_beta   90.00
_cell.angle_gamma   90.00
#
_symmetry.space_group_name_H-M   'P 1'
#
loop_
_entity.id
_entity.type
_entity.pdbx_description
1 polymer ?
#
loop_
_entity_poly.entity_id
_entity_poly.type
_entity_poly.pdbx_seq_one_letter_code
_entity_poly.pdbx_strand_id
1 'polypeptide(L)'
;MAGRDRVVHLLRHLERAVQQLGGFRRSADFLFQMASSSIRYGAGVSREVGMDLQNLRAQNVCLMTDRNLSRLPPVKAILESLVKNGVRFKVYDNVRVEPTDSR
;
A
#
# COMPACT_ATOMS: atom_id res chain seq x y z
N MET A 1 20.01 -67.18 -8.18
CA MET A 1 18.99 -66.31 -8.83
C MET A 1 18.31 -65.30 -7.88
N ALA A 2 18.49 -65.36 -6.55
CA ALA A 2 17.75 -64.52 -5.58
C ALA A 2 18.18 -63.04 -5.42
N GLY A 3 19.33 -62.62 -5.96
CA GLY A 3 19.83 -61.24 -5.80
C GLY A 3 19.15 -60.23 -6.72
N ARG A 4 18.75 -60.66 -7.92
CA ARG A 4 18.16 -59.79 -8.94
C ARG A 4 16.74 -59.36 -8.58
N ASP A 5 15.97 -60.28 -7.98
CA ASP A 5 14.59 -60.01 -7.54
C ASP A 5 14.53 -59.02 -6.36
N ARG A 6 15.52 -59.07 -5.45
CA ARG A 6 15.62 -58.13 -4.33
C ARG A 6 15.90 -56.69 -4.80
N VAL A 7 16.74 -56.53 -5.83
CA VAL A 7 17.03 -55.22 -6.42
C VAL A 7 15.81 -54.64 -7.12
N VAL A 8 15.07 -55.47 -7.88
CA VAL A 8 13.83 -55.03 -8.54
C VAL A 8 12.75 -54.67 -7.50
N HIS A 9 12.67 -55.39 -6.39
CA HIS A 9 11.72 -55.10 -5.32
C HIS A 9 12.07 -53.83 -4.55
N LEU A 10 13.37 -53.54 -4.36
CA LEU A 10 13.86 -52.32 -3.75
C LEU A 10 13.66 -51.10 -4.66
N LEU A 11 13.91 -51.23 -5.97
CA LEU A 11 13.65 -50.19 -6.97
C LEU A 11 12.17 -49.82 -7.02
N ARG A 12 11.26 -50.80 -7.02
CA ARG A 12 9.81 -50.53 -6.97
C ARG A 12 9.36 -49.87 -5.67
N HIS A 13 10.00 -50.18 -4.54
CA HIS A 13 9.73 -49.50 -3.27
C HIS A 13 10.25 -48.05 -3.27
N LEU A 14 11.42 -47.81 -3.84
CA LEU A 14 11.98 -46.47 -4.03
C LEU A 14 11.11 -45.61 -4.96
N GLU A 15 10.66 -46.15 -6.10
CA GLU A 15 9.77 -45.44 -7.02
C GLU A 15 8.45 -45.01 -6.37
N ARG A 16 7.86 -45.88 -5.53
CA ARG A 16 6.63 -45.57 -4.78
C ARG A 16 6.86 -44.56 -3.68
N ALA A 17 7.99 -44.61 -2.99
CA ALA A 17 8.37 -43.63 -1.98
C ALA A 17 8.59 -42.24 -2.60
N VAL A 18 9.18 -42.17 -3.80
CA VAL A 18 9.37 -40.91 -4.55
C VAL A 18 8.04 -40.31 -4.99
N GLN A 19 7.04 -41.12 -5.35
CA GLN A 19 5.68 -40.63 -5.65
C GLN A 19 4.95 -40.10 -4.40
N GLN A 20 5.22 -40.66 -3.22
CA GLN A 20 4.67 -40.15 -1.95
C GLN A 20 5.36 -38.86 -1.47
N LEU A 21 6.62 -38.65 -1.85
CA LEU A 21 7.35 -37.39 -1.64
C LEU A 21 6.98 -36.29 -2.65
N GLY A 22 6.05 -36.55 -3.58
CA GLY A 22 5.37 -35.55 -4.41
C GLY A 22 4.41 -34.63 -3.63
N GLY A 23 4.53 -34.61 -2.30
CA GLY A 23 3.89 -33.67 -1.40
C GLY A 23 4.29 -32.24 -1.72
N PHE A 24 3.37 -31.54 -2.38
CA PHE A 24 3.13 -30.13 -2.16
C PHE A 24 4.26 -29.18 -2.61
N ARG A 25 4.39 -28.97 -3.93
CA ARG A 25 4.69 -27.60 -4.38
C ARG A 25 3.46 -26.76 -4.08
N ARG A 26 3.38 -26.21 -2.86
CA ARG A 26 2.62 -24.98 -2.63
C ARG A 26 3.36 -23.93 -3.45
N SER A 27 3.01 -23.82 -4.73
CA SER A 27 3.31 -22.62 -5.49
C SER A 27 2.60 -21.51 -4.73
N ALA A 28 3.35 -20.80 -3.90
CA ALA A 28 2.81 -19.71 -3.12
C ALA A 28 2.25 -18.70 -4.11
N ASP A 29 0.93 -18.55 -4.11
CA ASP A 29 0.25 -17.52 -4.88
C ASP A 29 0.55 -16.19 -4.20
N PHE A 30 1.64 -15.56 -4.63
CA PHE A 30 2.00 -14.22 -4.21
C PHE A 30 1.15 -13.21 -4.98
N LEU A 31 0.07 -12.76 -4.34
CA LEU A 31 -0.75 -11.67 -4.84
C LEU A 31 -0.19 -10.35 -4.30
N PHE A 32 0.50 -9.61 -5.16
CA PHE A 32 0.87 -8.22 -4.90
C PHE A 32 -0.18 -7.29 -5.48
N GLN A 33 -1.06 -6.78 -4.62
CA GLN A 33 -1.97 -5.71 -4.99
C GLN A 33 -1.29 -4.36 -4.75
N MET A 34 -0.94 -3.67 -5.82
CA MET A 34 -0.64 -2.24 -5.74
C MET A 34 -1.95 -1.48 -5.95
N ALA A 35 -2.62 -1.15 -4.85
CA ALA A 35 -3.69 -0.14 -4.88
C ALA A 35 -3.02 1.20 -5.20
N SER A 36 -2.93 1.53 -6.50
CA SER A 36 -2.29 2.75 -6.96
C SER A 36 -3.06 3.96 -6.43
N SER A 37 -2.39 4.77 -5.61
CA SER A 37 -2.87 6.11 -5.30
C SER A 37 -2.91 6.89 -6.61
N SER A 38 -3.96 7.66 -6.88
CA SER A 38 -3.98 8.54 -8.05
C SER A 38 -2.93 9.65 -7.87
N ILE A 39 -1.71 9.41 -8.34
CA ILE A 39 -0.60 10.37 -8.26
C ILE A 39 -0.79 11.40 -9.38
N ARG A 40 -0.84 12.68 -9.02
CA ARG A 40 -0.80 13.80 -9.96
C ARG A 40 0.38 14.70 -9.64
N TYR A 41 1.06 15.16 -10.68
CA TYR A 41 2.24 16.02 -10.57
C TYR A 41 2.16 17.15 -11.60
N GLY A 42 2.79 18.27 -11.29
CA GLY A 42 2.81 19.45 -12.14
C GLY A 42 2.74 20.74 -11.33
N ALA A 43 3.20 21.82 -11.94
CA ALA A 43 3.11 23.14 -11.32
C ALA A 43 1.63 23.50 -11.08
N GLY A 44 1.29 23.82 -9.82
CA GLY A 44 -0.05 24.25 -9.45
C GLY A 44 -1.06 23.14 -9.15
N VAL A 45 -0.68 21.86 -9.22
CA VAL A 45 -1.58 20.72 -8.95
C VAL A 45 -2.26 20.79 -7.57
N SER A 46 -1.60 21.38 -6.57
CA SER A 46 -2.17 21.60 -5.23
C SER A 46 -3.47 22.43 -5.21
N ARG A 47 -3.76 23.18 -6.29
CA ARG A 47 -4.98 23.97 -6.44
C ARG A 47 -6.20 23.12 -6.77
N GLU A 48 -6.03 21.87 -7.20
CA GLU A 48 -7.11 20.96 -7.59
C GLU A 48 -7.70 20.19 -6.40
N VAL A 49 -6.97 20.12 -5.28
CA VAL A 49 -7.31 19.29 -4.11
C VAL A 49 -8.73 19.55 -3.58
N GLY A 50 -9.20 20.80 -3.60
CA GLY A 50 -10.57 21.13 -3.19
C GLY A 50 -11.64 20.52 -4.09
N MET A 51 -11.38 20.44 -5.41
CA MET A 51 -12.30 19.80 -6.36
C MET A 51 -12.30 18.28 -6.18
N ASP A 52 -11.14 17.69 -5.90
CA ASP A 52 -11.05 16.25 -5.60
C ASP A 52 -11.89 15.89 -4.36
N LEU A 53 -11.80 16.68 -3.30
CA LEU A 53 -12.54 16.44 -2.07
C LEU A 53 -14.05 16.66 -2.23
N GLN A 54 -14.47 17.58 -3.11
CA GLN A 54 -15.88 17.69 -3.50
C GLN A 54 -16.35 16.43 -4.24
N ASN A 55 -15.58 15.95 -5.21
CA ASN A 55 -15.90 14.74 -5.98
C ASN A 55 -16.00 13.51 -5.08
N LEU A 56 -15.15 13.43 -4.05
CA LEU A 56 -15.19 12.40 -3.00
C LEU A 56 -16.33 12.60 -1.99
N ARG A 57 -17.08 13.70 -2.06
CA ARG A 57 -18.15 14.09 -1.11
C ARG A 57 -17.65 14.11 0.35
N ALA A 58 -16.40 14.52 0.55
CA ALA A 58 -15.78 14.55 1.86
C ALA A 58 -16.48 15.57 2.78
N GLN A 59 -16.92 15.13 3.96
CA GLN A 59 -17.68 15.99 4.89
C GLN A 59 -16.84 16.58 6.03
N ASN A 60 -15.80 15.85 6.43
CA ASN A 60 -14.91 16.17 7.54
C ASN A 60 -13.47 15.99 7.06
N VAL A 61 -12.81 17.10 6.73
CA VAL A 61 -11.43 17.09 6.22
C VAL A 61 -10.48 17.58 7.30
N CYS A 62 -9.33 16.91 7.44
CA CYS A 62 -8.23 17.36 8.28
C CYS A 62 -7.01 17.59 7.41
N LEU A 63 -6.48 18.81 7.43
CA LEU A 63 -5.21 19.14 6.81
C LEU A 63 -4.10 19.01 7.87
N MET A 64 -3.22 18.03 7.69
CA MET A 64 -2.07 17.81 8.56
C MET A 64 -0.80 18.37 7.91
N THR A 65 -0.07 19.20 8.65
CA THR A 65 1.17 19.81 8.18
C THR A 65 2.09 20.09 9.37
N ASP A 66 3.36 20.43 9.12
CA ASP A 66 4.25 20.95 10.15
C ASP A 66 4.19 22.49 10.21
N ARG A 67 4.70 23.04 11.32
CA ARG A 67 4.65 24.49 11.60
C ARG A 67 5.45 25.33 10.62
N ASN A 68 6.45 24.75 9.96
CA ASN A 68 7.27 25.49 9.00
C ASN A 68 6.55 25.53 7.65
N LEU A 69 6.03 24.38 7.18
CA LEU A 69 5.28 24.28 5.93
C LEU A 69 3.96 25.02 5.97
N SER A 70 3.30 25.13 7.13
CA SER A 70 2.01 25.83 7.27
C SER A 70 2.02 27.28 6.78
N ARG A 71 3.21 27.90 6.74
CA ARG A 71 3.42 29.28 6.30
C ARG A 71 3.88 29.39 4.84
N LEU A 72 4.15 28.27 4.19
CA LEU A 72 4.69 28.24 2.84
C LEU A 72 3.59 28.25 1.77
N PRO A 73 3.92 28.70 0.54
CA PRO A 73 2.97 28.75 -0.58
C PRO A 73 2.21 27.45 -0.88
N PRO A 74 2.80 26.23 -0.77
CA PRO A 74 2.09 24.99 -1.06
C PRO A 74 0.86 24.77 -0.17
N VAL A 75 1.01 24.98 1.15
CA VAL A 75 -0.09 24.81 2.09
C VAL A 75 -1.13 25.90 1.90
N LYS A 76 -0.70 27.15 1.65
CA LYS A 76 -1.61 28.25 1.34
C LYS A 76 -2.47 27.96 0.11
N ALA A 77 -1.88 27.41 -0.96
CA ALA A 77 -2.61 27.06 -2.17
C ALA A 77 -3.68 25.97 -1.92
N ILE A 78 -3.39 25.01 -1.04
CA ILE A 78 -4.37 23.98 -0.63
C ILE A 78 -5.50 24.63 0.17
N LEU A 79 -5.18 25.46 1.16
CA LEU A 79 -6.19 26.16 1.97
C LEU A 79 -7.12 27.02 1.11
N GLU A 80 -6.56 27.79 0.17
CA GLU A 80 -7.32 28.58 -0.80
C GLU A 80 -8.23 27.68 -1.67
N SER A 81 -7.71 26.53 -2.13
CA SER A 81 -8.49 25.56 -2.89
C SER A 81 -9.66 25.00 -2.08
N LEU A 82 -9.45 24.63 -0.81
CA LEU A 82 -10.49 24.11 0.07
C LEU A 82 -11.59 25.16 0.31
N VAL A 83 -11.20 26.41 0.60
CA VAL A 83 -12.14 27.52 0.82
C VAL A 83 -12.94 27.82 -0.46
N LYS A 84 -12.27 27.91 -1.61
CA LYS A 84 -12.92 28.15 -2.91
C LYS A 84 -13.96 27.08 -3.24
N ASN A 85 -13.70 25.84 -2.84
CA ASN A 85 -14.57 24.71 -3.07
C ASN A 85 -15.55 24.45 -1.90
N GLY A 86 -15.66 25.36 -0.92
CA GLY A 86 -16.60 25.20 0.20
C GLY A 86 -16.41 23.93 1.03
N VAL A 87 -15.19 23.36 1.02
CA VAL A 87 -14.87 22.15 1.78
C VAL A 87 -14.67 22.54 3.24
N ARG A 88 -15.37 21.88 4.17
CA ARG A 88 -15.16 22.08 5.61
C ARG A 88 -13.92 21.32 6.06
N PHE A 89 -12.96 22.04 6.65
CA PHE A 89 -11.72 21.44 7.13
C PHE A 89 -11.27 22.00 8.47
N LYS A 90 -10.41 21.25 9.15
CA LYS A 90 -9.58 21.70 10.28
C LYS A 90 -8.11 21.53 9.94
N VAL A 91 -7.26 22.38 10.49
CA VAL A 91 -5.80 22.30 10.29
C VAL A 91 -5.15 21.81 11.58
N TYR A 92 -4.26 20.83 11.44
CA TYR A 92 -3.33 20.39 12.47
C TYR A 92 -1.91 20.65 11.97
N ASP A 93 -1.24 21.64 12.53
CA ASP A 93 0.07 22.14 12.09
C ASP A 93 1.23 21.67 12.97
N ASN A 94 0.98 20.75 13.90
CA ASN A 94 1.98 20.28 14.87
C ASN A 94 2.58 18.91 14.49
N VAL A 95 2.65 18.59 13.20
CA VAL A 95 3.35 17.40 12.72
C VAL A 95 4.86 17.61 12.83
N ARG A 96 5.59 16.55 13.23
CA ARG A 96 7.05 16.52 13.30
C ARG A 96 7.60 15.47 12.33
N VAL A 97 8.88 15.62 11.98
CA VAL A 97 9.65 14.57 11.29
C VAL A 97 9.74 13.36 12.23
N GLU A 98 9.48 12.16 11.71
CA GLU A 98 9.32 10.91 12.48
C GLU A 98 8.29 11.05 13.63
N PRO A 99 6.98 11.06 13.31
CA PRO A 99 5.92 11.24 14.31
C PRO A 99 5.96 10.16 15.39
N THR A 100 5.76 10.55 16.66
CA THR A 100 5.60 9.57 17.76
C THR A 100 4.16 9.50 18.21
N ASP A 101 3.74 8.32 18.68
CA ASP A 101 2.37 8.09 19.17
C ASP A 101 2.07 8.92 20.44
N SER A 102 3.11 9.25 21.20
CA SER A 102 2.98 9.94 22.49
C SER A 102 3.05 11.47 22.37
N ARG A 103 3.76 12.03 21.38
CA ARG A 103 3.92 13.48 21.13
C ARG A 103 4.41 13.84 19.72
#